data_AF-A0A1C4F8R2-F1
#
_entry.id   AF-A0A1C4F8R2-F1
#
_cell.length_a   1.000
_cell.length_b   1.000
_cell.length_c   1.000
_cell.angle_alpha   90.00
_cell.angle_beta   90.00
_cell.angle_gamma   90.00
#
_symmetry.space_group_name_H-M   'P 1'
#
loop_
_entity.id
_entity.type
_entity.pdbx_description
1 polymer ?
#
loop_
_entity_poly.entity_id
_entity_poly.type
_entity_poly.pdbx_seq_one_letter_code
_entity_poly.pdbx_strand_id
1 'polypeptide(L)'
;MSKKLLMALACSVLLMGLAACGSNDKASTSEEPKQETKKEEEQKKLDEQKQEEEQKKIEEQKKAEEQKRLDEQRKQEEAHRQQEEQKKQQEAARAKEQEQQKAAANTAPQQQAEPKQQKVHFANCTDANNAGYYDITPDSPAYASHLDRDGDGVACERNKGHKKSSKKH
;
A
#
# COMPACT_ATOMS: atom_id res chain seq x y z
N MET A 1 -23.68 -30.61 5.58
CA MET A 1 -23.43 -31.33 4.31
C MET A 1 -24.50 -32.39 4.06
N SER A 2 -25.78 -32.05 4.24
CA SER A 2 -26.84 -33.06 4.45
C SER A 2 -27.93 -33.02 3.37
N LYS A 3 -27.88 -32.06 2.45
CA LYS A 3 -28.91 -31.87 1.40
C LYS A 3 -28.55 -32.58 0.09
N LYS A 4 -27.26 -32.79 -0.18
CA LYS A 4 -26.77 -33.49 -1.39
C LYS A 4 -26.89 -35.01 -1.28
N LEU A 5 -26.84 -35.55 -0.05
CA LEU A 5 -26.96 -36.99 0.21
C LEU A 5 -28.42 -37.47 0.13
N LEU A 6 -29.39 -36.61 0.46
CA LEU A 6 -30.82 -36.91 0.41
C LEU A 6 -31.37 -37.02 -1.02
N MET A 7 -30.78 -36.31 -1.99
CA MET A 7 -31.23 -36.35 -3.40
C MET A 7 -30.73 -37.58 -4.16
N ALA A 8 -29.65 -38.22 -3.71
CA ALA A 8 -29.12 -39.43 -4.35
C ALA A 8 -29.92 -40.70 -3.99
N LEU A 9 -30.61 -40.71 -2.84
CA LEU A 9 -31.29 -41.89 -2.30
C LEU A 9 -32.73 -42.05 -2.83
N ALA A 10 -33.32 -40.99 -3.40
CA ALA A 10 -34.67 -41.03 -3.99
C ALA A 10 -34.71 -41.56 -5.43
N CYS A 11 -33.57 -41.57 -6.14
CA CYS A 11 -33.52 -42.00 -7.55
C CYS A 11 -33.33 -43.51 -7.74
N SER A 12 -32.95 -44.26 -6.70
CA SER A 12 -32.64 -45.70 -6.81
C SER A 12 -33.86 -46.61 -6.74
N VAL A 13 -35.04 -46.11 -6.37
CA VAL A 13 -36.27 -46.92 -6.22
C VAL A 13 -37.14 -46.89 -7.50
N LEU A 14 -36.84 -46.03 -8.48
CA LEU A 14 -37.65 -45.91 -9.71
C LEU A 14 -37.24 -46.84 -10.88
N LEU A 15 -36.21 -47.69 -10.73
CA LEU A 15 -35.66 -48.51 -11.82
C LEU A 15 -35.82 -50.04 -11.61
N MET A 16 -36.81 -50.49 -10.85
CA MET A 16 -37.11 -51.92 -10.66
C MET A 16 -38.60 -52.20 -10.88
N GLY A 17 -39.07 -52.06 -12.12
CA GLY A 17 -40.43 -52.42 -12.46
C GLY A 17 -40.73 -52.29 -13.94
N LEU A 18 -40.31 -53.28 -14.74
CA LEU A 18 -40.85 -53.64 -16.05
C LEU A 18 -40.20 -54.95 -16.54
N ALA A 19 -40.40 -56.04 -15.80
CA ALA A 19 -40.09 -57.39 -16.25
C ALA A 19 -41.24 -58.33 -15.87
N ALA A 20 -42.36 -58.21 -16.59
CA ALA A 20 -43.37 -59.27 -16.69
C ALA A 20 -44.34 -58.98 -17.85
N CYS A 21 -44.05 -59.55 -19.01
CA CYS A 21 -45.06 -60.10 -19.92
C CYS A 21 -44.37 -61.21 -20.73
N GLY A 22 -44.54 -62.45 -20.25
CA GLY A 22 -44.24 -63.66 -21.00
C GLY A 22 -45.52 -64.16 -21.71
N SER A 23 -45.34 -64.66 -22.93
CA SER A 23 -46.18 -65.60 -23.70
C SER A 23 -45.61 -65.62 -25.13
N ASN A 24 -45.47 -66.71 -25.87
CA ASN A 24 -45.58 -68.15 -25.69
C ASN A 24 -45.00 -68.76 -26.98
N ASP A 25 -44.39 -69.94 -26.93
CA ASP A 25 -43.73 -70.64 -28.05
C ASP A 25 -44.57 -70.77 -29.34
N LYS A 26 -43.93 -70.56 -30.51
CA LYS A 26 -44.24 -71.33 -31.73
C LYS A 26 -43.10 -71.28 -32.75
N ALA A 27 -42.50 -72.44 -33.00
CA ALA A 27 -41.63 -72.71 -34.13
C ALA A 27 -42.38 -72.54 -35.47
N SER A 28 -41.78 -71.80 -36.40
CA SER A 28 -41.86 -72.05 -37.84
C SER A 28 -40.78 -71.26 -38.54
N THR A 29 -39.80 -72.00 -39.05
CA THR A 29 -38.88 -71.58 -40.10
C THR A 29 -39.69 -71.13 -41.31
N SER A 30 -39.60 -69.86 -41.69
CA SER A 30 -39.87 -69.38 -43.04
C SER A 30 -39.07 -68.10 -43.28
N GLU A 31 -37.98 -68.27 -44.01
CA GLU A 31 -37.30 -67.32 -44.89
C GLU A 31 -37.58 -65.82 -44.70
N GLU A 32 -36.65 -65.10 -44.04
CA GLU A 32 -36.01 -63.83 -44.48
C GLU A 32 -35.08 -63.24 -43.37
N PRO A 33 -33.84 -63.77 -43.13
CA PRO A 33 -32.97 -63.30 -42.04
C PRO A 33 -31.71 -62.55 -42.54
N LYS A 34 -31.80 -61.78 -43.63
CA LYS A 34 -30.63 -61.10 -44.24
C LYS A 34 -30.72 -59.57 -44.30
N GLN A 35 -31.86 -58.98 -43.97
CA GLN A 35 -32.08 -57.53 -44.09
C GLN A 35 -32.03 -56.78 -42.75
N GLU A 36 -32.36 -57.41 -41.62
CA GLU A 36 -32.30 -56.77 -40.29
C GLU A 36 -30.86 -56.66 -39.75
N THR A 37 -30.03 -57.68 -39.94
CA THR A 37 -28.61 -57.69 -39.51
C THR A 37 -27.77 -56.62 -40.21
N LYS A 38 -28.09 -56.29 -41.47
CA LYS A 38 -27.39 -55.27 -42.26
C LYS A 38 -27.74 -53.85 -41.81
N LYS A 39 -28.97 -53.65 -41.29
CA LYS A 39 -29.46 -52.35 -40.79
C LYS A 39 -28.89 -52.02 -39.40
N GLU A 40 -28.68 -53.04 -38.58
CA GLU A 40 -28.11 -52.91 -37.23
C GLU A 40 -26.59 -52.66 -37.25
N GLU A 41 -25.87 -53.28 -38.19
CA GLU A 41 -24.44 -53.00 -38.42
C GLU A 41 -24.19 -51.57 -38.93
N GLU A 42 -25.06 -51.06 -39.83
CA GLU A 42 -25.00 -49.69 -40.34
C GLU A 42 -25.32 -48.66 -39.24
N GLN A 43 -26.30 -48.97 -38.37
CA GLN A 43 -26.65 -48.14 -37.21
C GLN A 43 -25.49 -48.08 -36.19
N LYS A 44 -24.85 -49.22 -35.88
CA LYS A 44 -23.70 -49.25 -34.95
C LYS A 44 -22.52 -48.43 -35.49
N LYS A 45 -22.26 -48.49 -36.80
CA LYS A 45 -21.18 -47.71 -37.44
C LYS A 45 -21.44 -46.20 -37.40
N LEU A 46 -22.70 -45.79 -37.57
CA LEU A 46 -23.12 -44.39 -37.47
C LEU A 46 -23.00 -43.87 -36.03
N ASP A 47 -23.39 -44.68 -35.04
CA ASP A 47 -23.26 -44.32 -33.62
C ASP A 47 -21.78 -44.24 -33.18
N GLU A 48 -20.90 -45.12 -33.68
CA GLU A 48 -19.46 -45.07 -33.44
C GLU A 48 -18.81 -43.79 -34.03
N GLN A 49 -19.19 -43.42 -35.27
CA GLN A 49 -18.76 -42.14 -35.87
C GLN A 49 -19.25 -40.92 -35.09
N LYS A 50 -20.49 -40.98 -34.59
CA LYS A 50 -21.08 -39.88 -33.81
C LYS A 50 -20.40 -39.74 -32.44
N GLN A 51 -20.03 -40.86 -31.81
CA GLN A 51 -19.27 -40.87 -30.56
C GLN A 51 -17.83 -40.34 -30.75
N GLU A 52 -17.15 -40.67 -31.85
CA GLU A 52 -15.82 -40.11 -32.16
C GLU A 52 -15.89 -38.60 -32.44
N GLU A 53 -16.92 -38.12 -33.15
CA GLU A 53 -17.11 -36.69 -33.40
C GLU A 53 -17.38 -35.92 -32.09
N GLU A 54 -18.20 -36.50 -31.20
CA GLU A 54 -18.48 -35.92 -29.89
C GLU A 54 -17.21 -35.88 -29.00
N GLN A 55 -16.41 -36.95 -29.00
CA GLN A 55 -15.13 -36.98 -28.29
C GLN A 55 -14.15 -35.94 -28.85
N LYS A 56 -14.05 -35.78 -30.17
CA LYS A 56 -13.21 -34.74 -30.80
C LYS A 56 -13.67 -33.33 -30.41
N LYS A 57 -14.98 -33.07 -30.37
CA LYS A 57 -15.53 -31.78 -29.92
C LYS A 57 -15.22 -31.51 -28.44
N ILE A 58 -15.30 -32.52 -27.58
CA ILE A 58 -14.95 -32.40 -26.16
C ILE A 58 -13.44 -32.14 -25.99
N GLU A 59 -12.58 -32.81 -26.75
CA GLU A 59 -11.14 -32.59 -26.72
C GLU A 59 -10.76 -31.20 -27.22
N GLU A 60 -11.38 -30.73 -28.30
CA GLU A 60 -11.17 -29.37 -28.84
C GLU A 60 -11.63 -28.30 -27.85
N GLN A 61 -12.80 -28.48 -27.22
CA GLN A 61 -13.28 -27.58 -26.17
C GLN A 61 -12.35 -27.53 -24.96
N LYS A 62 -11.83 -28.70 -24.51
CA LYS A 62 -10.86 -28.76 -23.41
C LYS A 62 -9.55 -28.05 -23.76
N LYS A 63 -9.02 -28.25 -24.97
CA LYS A 63 -7.82 -27.52 -25.43
C LYS A 63 -8.05 -26.02 -25.53
N ALA A 64 -9.22 -25.60 -26.00
CA ALA A 64 -9.58 -24.18 -26.06
C ALA A 64 -9.74 -23.55 -24.66
N GLU A 65 -10.32 -24.28 -23.69
CA GLU A 65 -10.43 -23.84 -22.30
C GLU A 65 -9.07 -23.78 -21.61
N GLU A 66 -8.21 -24.79 -21.80
CA GLU A 66 -6.86 -24.82 -21.27
C GLU A 66 -6.01 -23.66 -21.82
N GLN A 67 -6.08 -23.42 -23.13
CA GLN A 67 -5.40 -22.28 -23.76
C GLN A 67 -5.88 -20.94 -23.18
N LYS A 68 -7.20 -20.77 -22.97
CA LYS A 68 -7.75 -19.56 -22.33
C LYS A 68 -7.26 -19.41 -20.89
N ARG A 69 -7.20 -20.48 -20.10
CA ARG A 69 -6.68 -20.44 -18.73
C ARG A 69 -5.20 -20.06 -18.69
N LEU A 70 -4.39 -20.58 -19.62
CA LEU A 70 -2.98 -20.21 -19.73
C LEU A 70 -2.80 -18.74 -20.15
N ASP A 71 -3.61 -18.26 -21.09
CA ASP A 71 -3.59 -16.85 -21.51
C ASP A 71 -4.00 -15.91 -20.38
N GLU A 72 -5.01 -16.29 -19.60
CA GLU A 72 -5.45 -15.53 -18.43
C GLU A 72 -4.39 -15.54 -17.32
N GLN A 73 -3.76 -16.69 -17.06
CA GLN A 73 -2.66 -16.79 -16.09
C GLN A 73 -1.46 -15.93 -16.51
N ARG A 74 -1.08 -15.91 -17.79
CA ARG A 74 -0.01 -15.04 -18.30
C ARG A 74 -0.36 -13.56 -18.16
N LYS A 75 -1.59 -13.17 -18.45
CA LYS A 75 -2.05 -11.78 -18.24
C LYS A 75 -2.01 -11.38 -16.77
N GLN A 76 -2.40 -12.27 -15.87
CA GLN A 76 -2.33 -12.03 -14.43
C GLN A 76 -0.87 -11.92 -13.95
N GLU A 77 0.03 -12.77 -14.44
CA GLU A 77 1.46 -12.70 -14.11
C GLU A 77 2.09 -11.41 -14.64
N GLU A 78 1.78 -11.01 -15.88
CA GLU A 78 2.27 -9.76 -16.46
C GLU A 78 1.74 -8.54 -15.69
N ALA A 79 0.45 -8.52 -15.34
CA ALA A 79 -0.13 -7.47 -14.52
C ALA A 79 0.51 -7.39 -13.12
N HIS A 80 0.78 -8.54 -12.48
CA HIS A 80 1.48 -8.58 -11.20
C HIS A 80 2.91 -8.05 -11.33
N ARG A 81 3.65 -8.45 -12.38
CA ARG A 81 5.00 -7.96 -12.66
C ARG A 81 5.02 -6.45 -12.87
N GLN A 82 4.06 -5.90 -13.61
CA GLN A 82 3.93 -4.46 -13.82
C GLN A 82 3.62 -3.72 -12.51
N GLN A 83 2.74 -4.26 -11.66
CA GLN A 83 2.46 -3.68 -10.34
C GLN A 83 3.69 -3.70 -9.42
N GLU A 84 4.46 -4.80 -9.42
CA GLU A 84 5.68 -4.91 -8.64
C GLU A 84 6.74 -3.89 -9.10
N GLU A 85 6.89 -3.73 -10.41
CA GLU A 85 7.82 -2.76 -10.99
C GLU A 85 7.42 -1.31 -10.65
N GLN A 86 6.12 -0.98 -10.75
CA GLN A 86 5.60 0.33 -10.33
C GLN A 86 5.83 0.58 -8.84
N LYS A 87 5.59 -0.42 -7.98
CA LYS A 87 5.84 -0.31 -6.53
C LYS A 87 7.32 -0.08 -6.24
N LYS A 88 8.22 -0.77 -6.94
CA LYS A 88 9.67 -0.58 -6.82
C LYS A 88 10.12 0.81 -7.27
N GLN A 89 9.55 1.33 -8.36
CA GLN A 89 9.81 2.71 -8.81
C GLN A 89 9.29 3.74 -7.81
N GLN A 90 8.09 3.54 -7.25
CA GLN A 90 7.52 4.41 -6.22
C GLN A 90 8.35 4.40 -4.94
N GLU A 91 8.81 3.23 -4.49
CA GLU A 91 9.68 3.10 -3.32
C GLU A 91 11.03 3.79 -3.54
N ALA A 92 11.63 3.62 -4.72
CA ALA A 92 12.86 4.32 -5.08
C ALA A 92 12.67 5.84 -5.15
N ALA A 93 11.54 6.32 -5.66
CA ALA A 93 11.20 7.75 -5.68
C ALA A 93 11.04 8.30 -4.25
N ARG A 94 10.32 7.57 -3.38
CA ARG A 94 10.13 7.95 -1.97
C ARG A 94 11.45 7.96 -1.19
N ALA A 95 12.35 7.00 -1.45
CA ALA A 95 13.67 6.97 -0.83
C ALA A 95 14.51 8.20 -1.22
N LYS A 96 14.50 8.58 -2.51
CA LYS A 96 15.17 9.81 -2.98
C LYS A 96 14.58 11.08 -2.36
N GLU A 97 13.26 11.16 -2.24
CA GLU A 97 12.60 12.31 -1.60
C GLU A 97 12.98 12.42 -0.12
N GLN A 98 13.03 11.31 0.61
CA GLN A 98 13.49 11.28 1.99
C GLN A 98 14.96 11.70 2.13
N GLU A 99 15.83 11.28 1.22
CA GLU A 99 17.23 11.69 1.20
C GLU A 99 17.37 13.21 0.95
N GLN A 100 16.60 13.75 0.00
CA GLN A 100 16.56 15.19 -0.27
C GLN A 100 16.02 16.00 0.92
N GLN A 101 14.97 15.53 1.59
CA GLN A 101 14.45 16.18 2.80
C GLN A 101 15.48 16.16 3.94
N LYS A 102 16.23 15.06 4.11
CA LYS A 102 17.28 14.94 5.12
C LYS A 102 18.51 15.81 4.80
N ALA A 103 18.82 16.00 3.52
CA ALA A 103 19.84 16.93 3.05
C ALA A 103 19.40 18.39 3.26
N ALA A 104 18.16 18.74 2.93
CA ALA A 104 17.60 20.08 3.14
C ALA A 104 17.54 20.48 4.62
N ALA A 105 17.26 19.52 5.51
CA ALA A 105 17.30 19.72 6.95
C ALA A 105 18.71 19.97 7.51
N ASN A 106 19.78 19.59 6.78
CA ASN A 106 21.17 19.85 7.16
C ASN A 106 21.79 21.10 6.51
N THR A 107 21.10 21.74 5.56
CA THR A 107 21.54 22.98 4.90
C THR A 107 20.84 24.24 5.42
N ALA A 108 20.09 24.16 6.52
CA ALA A 108 19.75 25.35 7.27
C ALA A 108 21.08 25.99 7.75
N PRO A 109 21.34 27.28 7.47
CA PRO A 109 22.49 27.95 8.07
C PRO A 109 22.39 27.72 9.57
N GLN A 110 23.44 27.18 10.19
CA GLN A 110 23.61 27.28 11.63
C GLN A 110 23.76 28.77 11.95
N GLN A 111 22.63 29.47 12.03
CA GLN A 111 22.50 30.66 12.83
C GLN A 111 22.74 30.17 14.24
N GLN A 112 24.01 30.29 14.63
CA GLN A 112 24.48 30.20 15.98
C GLN A 112 23.49 30.98 16.84
N ALA A 113 22.64 30.25 17.56
CA ALA A 113 21.70 30.82 18.50
C ALA A 113 22.56 31.36 19.64
N GLU A 114 22.99 32.61 19.47
CA GLU A 114 23.50 33.42 20.56
C GLU A 114 22.43 33.39 21.65
N PRO A 115 22.79 33.07 22.91
CA PRO A 115 21.81 33.03 23.99
C PRO A 115 21.10 34.37 23.98
N LYS A 116 19.76 34.36 23.83
CA LYS A 116 18.94 35.56 23.98
C LYS A 116 19.18 36.10 25.38
N GLN A 117 20.18 36.96 25.52
CA GLN A 117 20.50 37.62 26.76
C GLN A 117 19.26 38.44 27.10
N GLN A 118 18.55 38.01 28.13
CA GLN A 118 17.33 38.69 28.58
C GLN A 118 17.77 40.06 29.08
N LYS A 119 17.52 41.08 28.25
CA LYS A 119 17.85 42.47 28.57
C LYS A 119 17.10 42.85 29.84
N VAL A 120 17.82 43.11 30.92
CA VAL A 120 17.24 43.56 32.18
C VAL A 120 16.93 45.04 32.03
N HIS A 121 15.70 45.43 32.32
CA HIS A 121 15.24 46.80 32.14
C HIS A 121 15.06 47.50 33.49
N PHE A 122 15.85 48.53 33.73
CA PHE A 122 15.70 49.40 34.91
C PHE A 122 15.07 50.73 34.52
N ALA A 123 14.15 51.22 35.35
CA ALA A 123 13.52 52.52 35.12
C ALA A 123 14.50 53.68 35.30
N ASN A 124 15.45 53.54 36.23
CA ASN A 124 16.48 54.53 36.56
C ASN A 124 17.63 53.87 37.34
N CYS A 125 18.70 54.61 37.58
CA CYS A 125 19.84 54.07 38.35
C CYS A 125 19.54 53.76 39.81
N THR A 126 18.54 54.37 40.44
CA THR A 126 18.14 53.99 41.80
C THR A 126 17.61 52.55 41.82
N ASP A 127 16.78 52.19 40.86
CA ASP A 127 16.25 50.83 40.69
C ASP A 127 17.37 49.82 40.40
N ALA A 128 18.29 50.15 39.49
CA ALA A 128 19.47 49.34 39.19
C ALA A 128 20.37 49.12 40.41
N ASN A 129 20.70 50.20 41.13
CA ASN A 129 21.54 50.16 42.33
C ASN A 129 20.90 49.34 43.45
N ASN A 130 19.58 49.46 43.66
CA ASN A 130 18.83 48.66 44.63
C ASN A 130 18.84 47.16 44.26
N ALA A 131 18.85 46.84 42.97
CA ALA A 131 19.03 45.49 42.46
C ALA A 131 20.51 45.02 42.44
N GLY A 132 21.44 45.86 42.90
CA GLY A 132 22.87 45.55 42.99
C GLY A 132 23.67 45.77 41.71
N TYR A 133 23.07 46.40 40.69
CA TYR A 133 23.74 46.74 39.44
C TYR A 133 24.42 48.09 39.56
N TYR A 134 25.74 48.09 39.35
CA TYR A 134 26.61 49.25 39.40
C TYR A 134 27.65 49.15 38.29
N ASP A 135 28.13 50.28 37.79
CA ASP A 135 29.22 50.34 36.81
C ASP A 135 28.89 49.48 35.56
N ILE A 136 27.69 49.67 35.00
CA ILE A 136 27.10 48.84 33.95
C ILE A 136 27.70 49.21 32.59
N THR A 137 28.41 48.29 31.94
CA THR A 137 29.03 48.50 30.62
C THR A 137 28.10 48.14 29.45
N PRO A 138 28.36 48.58 28.20
CA PRO A 138 27.46 48.36 27.06
C PRO A 138 27.25 46.89 26.70
N ASP A 139 28.20 46.03 27.07
CA ASP A 139 28.12 44.57 26.88
C ASP A 139 27.18 43.90 27.90
N SER A 140 26.76 44.60 28.95
CA SER A 140 25.88 44.06 29.97
C SER A 140 24.42 44.05 29.50
N PRO A 141 23.66 42.98 29.78
CA PRO A 141 22.21 42.95 29.50
C PRO A 141 21.42 44.00 30.29
N ALA A 142 22.01 44.57 31.35
CA ALA A 142 21.43 45.65 32.14
C ALA A 142 21.70 47.04 31.56
N TYR A 143 22.57 47.18 30.55
CA TYR A 143 22.92 48.49 30.00
C TYR A 143 21.76 49.08 29.22
N ALA A 144 21.52 50.37 29.44
CA ALA A 144 20.65 51.14 28.59
C ALA A 144 21.16 52.58 28.55
N SER A 145 21.15 53.19 27.37
CA SER A 145 21.66 54.56 27.18
C SER A 145 20.95 55.60 28.04
N HIS A 146 19.72 55.35 28.51
CA HIS A 146 19.01 56.24 29.44
C HIS A 146 19.52 56.16 30.90
N LEU A 147 20.33 55.15 31.22
CA LEU A 147 20.97 54.97 32.52
C LEU A 147 22.39 55.58 32.56
N ASP A 148 22.94 55.93 31.39
CA ASP A 148 24.24 56.53 31.16
C ASP A 148 24.04 58.03 30.84
N ARG A 149 23.99 58.85 31.89
CA ARG A 149 23.55 60.26 31.78
C ARG A 149 24.60 61.14 31.07
N ASP A 150 25.87 60.81 31.23
CA ASP A 150 27.03 61.49 30.65
C ASP A 150 27.51 60.85 29.35
N GLY A 151 27.07 59.63 29.03
CA GLY A 151 27.32 58.98 27.75
C GLY A 151 28.76 58.51 27.59
N ASP A 152 29.45 58.22 28.71
CA ASP A 152 30.84 57.79 28.71
C ASP A 152 31.00 56.27 28.54
N GLY A 153 29.87 55.56 28.45
CA GLY A 153 29.82 54.11 28.28
C GLY A 153 29.68 53.35 29.60
N VAL A 154 29.51 54.02 30.75
CA VAL A 154 29.31 53.35 32.05
C VAL A 154 28.03 53.87 32.72
N ALA A 155 26.97 53.05 32.67
CA ALA A 155 25.70 53.37 33.32
C ALA A 155 25.73 53.12 34.83
N CYS A 156 25.03 53.96 35.59
CA CYS A 156 24.83 53.81 37.04
C CYS A 156 26.12 53.61 37.84
N GLU A 157 27.11 54.46 37.59
CA GLU A 157 28.38 54.44 38.30
C GLU A 157 28.19 54.52 39.82
N ARG A 158 28.93 53.70 40.58
CA ARG A 158 29.09 53.95 42.01
C ARG A 158 29.91 55.20 42.14
N ASN A 159 29.29 56.28 42.61
CA ASN A 159 29.95 57.53 42.99
C ASN A 159 31.23 57.27 43.82
N LYS A 160 32.36 57.00 43.15
CA LYS A 160 33.71 57.09 43.69
C LYS A 160 34.19 58.51 43.51
N GLY A 161 33.35 59.46 43.93
CA GLY A 161 33.60 60.88 43.84
C GLY A 161 33.73 61.37 42.40
N HIS A 162 32.93 62.35 42.04
CA HIS A 162 33.30 63.26 40.95
C HIS A 162 34.65 63.93 41.30
N LYS A 163 35.77 63.28 40.96
CA LYS A 163 37.04 63.98 40.83
C LYS A 163 36.94 64.78 39.54
N LYS A 164 36.50 66.02 39.72
CA LYS A 164 36.68 67.14 38.80
C LYS A 164 37.90 66.94 37.88
N SER A 165 37.68 66.56 36.63
CA SER A 165 38.69 66.70 35.58
C SER A 165 38.03 67.26 34.32
N SER A 166 37.75 68.55 34.34
CA SER A 166 37.59 69.37 33.13
C SER A 166 38.04 70.79 33.46
N LYS A 167 39.35 70.93 33.64
CA LYS A 167 40.11 72.19 33.66
C LYS A 167 41.36 72.02 32.80
N LYS A 168 41.21 72.18 31.48
CA LYS A 168 42.18 72.82 30.56
C LYS A 168 41.70 72.69 29.11
N HIS A 169 41.28 73.79 28.49
CA HIS A 169 42.14 74.58 27.62
C HIS A 169 41.75 76.06 27.76
#